data_AF-A0A5F8GRQ8-F1
#
_entry.id   AF-A0A5F8GRQ8-F1
#
_cell.length_a   1.000
_cell.length_b   1.000
_cell.length_c   1.000
_cell.angle_alpha   90.00
_cell.angle_beta   90.00
_cell.angle_gamma   90.00
#
_symmetry.space_group_name_H-M   'P 1'
#
loop_
_entity.id
_entity.type
_entity.pdbx_description
1 polymer ?
#
loop_
_entity_poly.entity_id
_entity_poly.type
_entity_poly.pdbx_seq_one_letter_code
_entity_poly.pdbx_strand_id
1 'polypeptide(L)'
;MPRGLADKKGPEECDAVALLSLINSCDHFRIDRKKVIEVIKCRNEIMHSSEMKVSSSWLQDFQMKIQSFLNEFRNIPEIAATSARIEKLLTFDWAVHIPGDDQLDGPKSDTKIYLSESEISEIEMELLREKLQESYLQAEGQAIPPEEVAKHVEAMKIFLKNNKDLGSSFEEEMQKLEDFHLQHQTVRAEEAGREAE
;
A
#
# COMPACT_ATOMS: atom_id res chain seq x y z
N MET A 1 -19.22 37.56 9.57
CA MET A 1 -18.37 36.77 8.65
C MET A 1 -17.12 36.30 9.38
N PRO A 2 -16.57 35.12 9.05
CA PRO A 2 -15.30 34.64 9.59
C PRO A 2 -14.14 35.62 9.28
N ARG A 3 -13.13 35.68 10.15
CA ARG A 3 -11.95 36.55 9.93
C ARG A 3 -11.27 36.19 8.60
N GLY A 4 -10.96 37.20 7.78
CA GLY A 4 -10.30 37.03 6.50
C GLY A 4 -11.23 36.72 5.31
N LEU A 5 -12.55 36.64 5.52
CA LEU A 5 -13.56 36.34 4.49
C LEU A 5 -14.62 37.46 4.39
N ALA A 6 -14.18 38.72 4.48
CA ALA A 6 -15.09 39.88 4.45
C ALA A 6 -15.65 40.18 3.04
N ASP A 7 -15.01 39.63 2.01
CA ASP A 7 -15.34 39.71 0.59
C ASP A 7 -16.40 38.69 0.13
N LYS A 8 -16.61 37.62 0.93
CA LYS A 8 -17.62 36.59 0.64
C LYS A 8 -19.03 37.09 0.94
N LYS A 9 -20.00 36.64 0.15
CA LYS A 9 -21.40 37.11 0.22
C LYS A 9 -22.22 36.43 1.31
N GLY A 10 -21.81 35.25 1.77
CA GLY A 10 -22.55 34.52 2.79
C GLY A 10 -21.84 33.28 3.33
N PRO A 11 -22.44 32.61 4.33
CA PRO A 11 -21.89 31.41 4.96
C PRO A 11 -21.72 30.24 3.99
N GLU A 12 -22.51 30.17 2.92
CA GLU A 12 -22.43 29.16 1.86
C GLU A 12 -21.12 29.19 1.06
N GLU A 13 -20.42 30.32 1.03
CA GLU A 13 -19.11 30.46 0.38
C GLU A 13 -17.95 30.19 1.35
N CYS A 14 -18.24 29.99 2.63
CA CYS A 14 -17.24 29.76 3.67
C CYS A 14 -16.96 28.26 3.82
N ASP A 15 -15.69 27.91 4.05
CA ASP A 15 -15.35 26.54 4.38
C ASP A 15 -15.77 26.21 5.84
N ALA A 16 -15.79 24.92 6.17
CA ALA A 16 -16.17 24.47 7.50
C ALA A 16 -15.28 25.07 8.61
N VAL A 17 -14.00 25.30 8.30
CA VAL A 17 -13.00 25.85 9.24
C VAL A 17 -13.35 27.27 9.63
N ALA A 18 -13.67 28.10 8.63
CA ALA A 18 -14.04 29.49 8.83
C ALA A 18 -15.37 29.59 9.59
N LEU A 19 -16.34 28.74 9.28
CA LEU A 19 -17.61 28.68 10.01
C LEU A 19 -17.42 28.26 11.47
N LEU A 20 -16.64 27.21 11.75
CA LEU A 20 -16.33 26.78 13.12
C LEU A 20 -15.58 27.87 13.90
N SER A 21 -14.66 28.58 13.25
CA SER A 21 -13.92 29.69 13.86
C SER A 21 -14.84 30.87 14.20
N LEU A 22 -15.80 31.19 13.32
CA LEU A 22 -16.81 32.20 13.58
C LEU A 22 -17.70 31.80 14.76
N ILE A 23 -18.19 30.56 14.77
CA ILE A 23 -19.02 30.03 15.86
C ILE A 23 -18.27 30.09 17.20
N ASN A 24 -16.96 29.78 17.20
CA ASN A 24 -16.13 29.82 18.41
C ASN A 24 -15.87 31.24 18.93
N SER A 25 -15.82 32.25 18.06
CA SER A 25 -15.41 33.63 18.41
C SER A 25 -16.56 34.63 18.52
N CYS A 26 -17.75 34.28 18.05
CA CYS A 26 -18.90 35.19 18.00
C CYS A 26 -19.83 34.98 19.20
N ASP A 27 -20.11 36.07 19.95
CA ASP A 27 -20.95 36.04 21.15
C ASP A 27 -22.45 35.86 20.86
N HIS A 28 -22.87 35.98 19.59
CA HIS A 28 -24.26 35.69 19.19
C HIS A 28 -24.60 34.20 19.30
N PHE A 29 -23.60 33.30 19.25
CA PHE A 29 -23.82 31.87 19.48
C PHE A 29 -23.78 31.58 20.97
N ARG A 30 -24.95 31.29 21.55
CA ARG A 30 -25.09 30.88 22.96
C ARG A 30 -24.89 29.37 23.11
N ILE A 31 -23.66 28.92 22.92
CA ILE A 31 -23.27 27.51 22.96
C ILE A 31 -22.03 27.29 23.83
N ASP A 32 -21.79 26.04 24.24
CA ASP A 32 -20.52 25.67 24.88
C ASP A 32 -19.36 25.66 23.87
N ARG A 33 -18.50 26.69 23.95
CA ARG A 33 -17.30 26.84 23.09
C ARG A 33 -16.34 25.67 23.18
N LYS A 34 -16.29 24.94 24.31
CA LYS A 34 -15.40 23.77 24.44
C LYS A 34 -15.74 22.71 23.39
N LYS A 35 -17.02 22.53 23.08
CA LYS A 35 -17.48 21.55 22.09
C LYS A 35 -17.03 21.92 20.68
N VAL A 36 -17.06 23.21 20.34
CA VAL A 36 -16.55 23.72 19.05
C VAL A 36 -15.04 23.49 18.93
N ILE A 37 -14.30 23.77 20.01
CA ILE A 37 -12.84 23.58 20.06
C ILE A 37 -12.47 22.11 19.85
N GLU A 38 -13.20 21.18 20.46
CA GLU A 38 -12.97 19.74 20.28
C GLU A 38 -13.18 19.29 18.82
N VAL A 39 -14.23 19.80 18.14
CA VAL A 39 -14.44 19.52 16.71
C VAL A 39 -13.31 20.09 15.84
N ILE A 40 -12.82 21.30 16.16
CA ILE A 40 -11.67 21.92 15.46
C ILE A 40 -10.41 21.08 15.66
N LYS A 41 -10.15 20.58 16.87
CA LYS A 41 -8.99 19.70 17.16
C LYS A 41 -9.05 18.42 16.33
N CYS A 42 -10.19 17.72 16.34
CA CYS A 42 -10.34 16.49 15.56
C CYS A 42 -10.11 16.72 14.06
N ARG A 43 -10.60 17.83 13.50
CA ARG A 43 -10.30 18.21 12.10
C ARG A 43 -8.79 18.37 11.89
N ASN A 44 -8.12 19.12 12.76
CA ASN A 44 -6.69 19.36 12.64
C ASN A 44 -5.89 18.06 12.77
N GLU A 45 -6.28 17.16 13.67
CA GLU A 45 -5.66 15.83 13.81
C GLU A 45 -5.75 15.01 12.51
N ILE A 46 -6.91 14.97 11.85
CA ILE A 46 -7.04 14.32 10.53
C ILE A 46 -6.15 14.99 9.49
N MET A 47 -6.18 16.33 9.43
CA MET A 47 -5.42 17.10 8.43
C MET A 47 -3.90 16.97 8.60
N HIS A 48 -3.44 16.69 9.82
CA HIS A 48 -2.03 16.48 10.12
C HIS A 48 -1.63 14.99 10.14
N SER A 49 -2.57 14.07 9.89
CA SER A 49 -2.26 12.65 9.69
C SER A 49 -1.73 12.44 8.26
N SER A 50 -0.45 12.07 8.15
CA SER A 50 0.24 11.87 6.87
C SER A 50 -0.37 10.76 6.01
N GLU A 51 -1.05 9.79 6.63
CA GLU A 51 -1.68 8.66 5.95
C GLU A 51 -3.20 8.79 5.85
N MET A 52 -3.81 9.85 6.41
CA MET A 52 -5.27 9.99 6.57
C MET A 52 -5.95 8.79 7.24
N LYS A 53 -5.18 7.94 7.94
CA LYS A 53 -5.68 6.79 8.70
C LYS A 53 -6.01 7.23 10.12
N VAL A 54 -7.15 6.78 10.62
CA VAL A 54 -7.58 6.93 12.01
C VAL A 54 -8.02 5.57 12.54
N SER A 55 -7.82 5.32 13.84
CA SER A 55 -8.30 4.09 14.46
C SER A 55 -9.83 4.12 14.61
N SER A 56 -10.45 2.94 14.72
CA SER A 56 -11.90 2.84 14.99
C SER A 56 -12.29 3.51 16.31
N SER A 57 -11.43 3.43 17.33
CA SER A 57 -11.64 4.13 18.60
C SER A 57 -11.64 5.66 18.44
N TRP A 58 -10.72 6.18 17.63
CA TRP A 58 -10.66 7.61 17.33
C TRP A 58 -11.93 8.07 16.57
N LEU A 59 -12.42 7.26 15.64
CA LEU A 59 -13.63 7.57 14.87
C LEU A 59 -14.90 7.59 15.76
N GLN A 60 -14.98 6.67 16.74
CA GLN A 60 -16.04 6.68 17.76
C GLN A 60 -15.96 7.92 18.65
N ASP A 61 -14.76 8.30 19.10
CA ASP A 61 -14.56 9.52 19.88
C ASP A 61 -14.94 10.77 19.08
N PHE A 62 -14.58 10.82 17.79
CA PHE A 62 -14.96 11.89 16.88
C PHE A 62 -16.49 11.99 16.71
N GLN A 63 -17.16 10.84 16.54
CA GLN A 63 -18.63 10.77 16.49
C GLN A 63 -19.26 11.39 17.74
N MET A 64 -18.82 11.00 18.94
CA MET A 64 -19.35 11.53 20.20
C MET A 64 -19.14 13.05 20.29
N LYS A 65 -17.97 13.56 19.87
CA LYS A 65 -17.66 15.00 19.89
C LYS A 65 -18.54 15.79 18.91
N ILE A 66 -18.75 15.28 17.69
CA ILE A 66 -19.66 15.90 16.71
C ILE A 66 -21.09 15.92 17.23
N GLN A 67 -21.60 14.80 17.74
CA GLN A 67 -22.96 14.74 18.29
C GLN A 67 -23.15 15.71 19.46
N SER A 68 -22.16 15.79 20.36
CA SER A 68 -22.17 16.72 21.49
C SER A 68 -22.27 18.18 21.02
N PHE A 69 -21.54 18.55 19.96
CA PHE A 69 -21.59 19.87 19.34
C PHE A 69 -22.93 20.15 18.64
N LEU A 70 -23.43 19.22 17.82
CA LEU A 70 -24.71 19.39 17.12
C LEU A 70 -25.89 19.51 18.08
N ASN A 71 -25.82 18.86 19.24
CA ASN A 71 -26.85 18.95 20.27
C ASN A 71 -27.00 20.36 20.87
N GLU A 72 -26.00 21.24 20.76
CA GLU A 72 -26.12 22.67 21.13
C GLU A 72 -27.17 23.39 20.27
N PHE A 73 -27.43 22.88 19.07
CA PHE A 73 -28.36 23.44 18.11
C PHE A 73 -29.63 22.60 17.93
N ARG A 74 -29.94 21.69 18.86
CA ARG A 74 -31.12 20.80 18.78
C ARG A 74 -32.46 21.51 18.58
N ASN A 75 -32.53 22.78 18.98
CA ASN A 75 -33.73 23.60 18.85
C ASN A 75 -33.96 24.09 17.40
N ILE A 76 -32.97 23.90 16.51
CA ILE A 76 -33.05 24.24 15.09
C ILE A 76 -33.42 22.96 14.34
N PRO A 77 -34.63 22.86 13.78
CA PRO A 77 -35.14 21.62 13.16
C PRO A 77 -34.25 21.06 12.06
N GLU A 78 -33.67 21.94 11.23
CA GLU A 78 -32.79 21.57 10.12
C GLU A 78 -31.50 20.91 10.62
N ILE A 79 -30.96 21.40 11.75
CA ILE A 79 -29.76 20.84 12.37
C ILE A 79 -30.10 19.53 13.08
N ALA A 80 -31.25 19.43 13.74
CA ALA A 80 -31.70 18.18 14.34
C ALA A 80 -31.87 17.07 13.30
N ALA A 81 -32.51 17.37 12.15
CA ALA A 81 -32.66 16.44 11.04
C ALA A 81 -31.30 16.03 10.44
N THR A 82 -30.38 16.99 10.28
CA THR A 82 -29.02 16.73 9.80
C THR A 82 -28.23 15.87 10.79
N SER A 83 -28.35 16.14 12.09
CA SER A 83 -27.70 15.37 13.15
C SER A 83 -28.15 13.91 13.15
N ALA A 84 -29.45 13.65 12.98
CA ALA A 84 -29.97 12.28 12.87
C ALA A 84 -29.41 11.55 11.63
N ARG A 85 -29.24 12.26 10.50
CA ARG A 85 -28.62 11.70 9.30
C ARG A 85 -27.14 11.39 9.51
N ILE A 86 -26.40 12.27 10.19
CA ILE A 86 -24.98 12.06 10.53
C ILE A 86 -24.84 10.85 11.46
N GLU A 87 -25.66 10.75 12.50
CA GLU A 87 -25.68 9.60 13.40
C GLU A 87 -25.93 8.29 12.64
N LYS A 88 -26.87 8.30 11.70
CA LYS A 88 -27.12 7.14 10.85
C LYS A 88 -25.87 6.79 10.02
N LEU A 89 -25.21 7.77 9.40
CA LEU A 89 -23.99 7.57 8.61
C LEU A 89 -22.82 7.00 9.42
N LEU A 90 -22.68 7.45 10.67
CA LEU A 90 -21.60 7.02 11.56
C LEU A 90 -21.87 5.63 12.18
N THR A 91 -23.12 5.19 12.22
CA THR A 91 -23.51 3.86 12.72
C THR A 91 -23.59 2.79 11.62
N PHE A 92 -23.51 3.17 10.34
CA PHE A 92 -23.41 2.20 9.25
C PHE A 92 -22.10 1.43 9.33
N ASP A 93 -22.19 0.11 9.18
CA ASP A 93 -21.04 -0.72 8.90
C ASP A 93 -20.61 -0.43 7.46
N TRP A 94 -19.42 0.16 7.30
CA TRP A 94 -18.81 0.42 6.00
C TRP A 94 -18.16 -0.84 5.42
N ALA A 95 -18.44 -2.02 5.99
CA ALA A 95 -18.15 -3.30 5.37
C ALA A 95 -18.63 -3.27 3.92
N VAL A 96 -17.66 -3.34 3.01
CA VAL A 96 -17.93 -3.45 1.58
C VAL A 96 -18.50 -4.85 1.37
N HIS A 97 -19.82 -4.95 1.36
CA HIS A 97 -20.46 -6.15 0.88
C HIS A 97 -20.30 -6.16 -0.65
N ILE A 98 -19.41 -7.02 -1.14
CA ILE A 98 -19.32 -7.36 -2.57
C ILE A 98 -20.21 -8.59 -2.76
N PRO A 99 -21.48 -8.44 -3.20
CA PRO A 99 -22.32 -9.59 -3.47
C PRO A 99 -21.79 -10.35 -4.69
N GLY A 100 -21.31 -11.57 -4.44
CA GLY A 100 -20.67 -12.46 -5.41
C GLY A 100 -19.19 -12.63 -5.08
N ASP A 101 -18.67 -13.86 -5.18
CA ASP A 101 -17.23 -14.12 -5.13
C ASP A 101 -16.52 -13.08 -6.00
N ASP A 102 -15.45 -12.46 -5.49
CA ASP A 102 -14.59 -11.55 -6.25
C ASP A 102 -14.41 -12.12 -7.65
N GLN A 103 -15.07 -11.49 -8.64
CA GLN A 103 -14.83 -11.84 -10.03
C GLN A 103 -13.41 -11.40 -10.30
N LEU A 104 -12.49 -12.34 -10.17
CA LEU A 104 -11.16 -12.23 -10.76
C LEU A 104 -11.37 -11.74 -12.19
N ASP A 105 -10.62 -10.72 -12.61
CA ASP A 105 -10.68 -10.14 -13.97
C ASP A 105 -10.27 -11.14 -15.09
N GLY A 106 -10.24 -12.44 -14.80
CA GLY A 106 -10.05 -13.52 -15.73
C GLY A 106 -11.35 -13.89 -16.47
N PRO A 107 -11.24 -14.53 -17.65
CA PRO A 107 -12.40 -14.95 -18.42
C PRO A 107 -13.31 -15.86 -17.60
N LYS A 108 -14.61 -15.55 -17.59
CA LYS A 108 -15.68 -16.39 -17.03
C LYS A 108 -15.91 -17.63 -17.88
N SER A 109 -14.90 -18.49 -18.01
CA SER A 109 -15.10 -19.84 -18.50
C SER A 109 -15.55 -20.69 -17.31
N ASP A 110 -16.75 -21.27 -17.38
CA ASP A 110 -17.26 -22.30 -16.44
C ASP A 110 -16.29 -23.49 -16.29
N THR A 111 -15.31 -23.58 -17.17
CA THR A 111 -14.09 -24.35 -16.99
C THR A 111 -13.10 -23.55 -16.15
N LYS A 112 -13.20 -23.69 -14.82
CA LYS A 112 -12.08 -23.33 -13.94
C LYS A 112 -10.94 -24.29 -14.31
N ILE A 113 -10.00 -23.82 -15.12
CA ILE A 113 -8.80 -24.59 -15.50
C ILE A 113 -7.92 -24.61 -14.25
N TYR A 114 -8.21 -25.54 -13.34
CA TYR A 114 -7.28 -25.88 -12.29
C TYR A 114 -6.15 -26.66 -12.96
N LEU A 115 -4.97 -26.06 -13.00
CA LEU A 115 -3.77 -26.81 -13.33
C LEU A 115 -3.61 -27.92 -12.29
N SER A 116 -3.35 -29.13 -12.76
CA SER A 116 -2.93 -30.23 -11.92
C SER A 116 -1.58 -29.93 -11.27
N GLU A 117 -1.26 -30.61 -10.17
CA GLU A 117 0.05 -30.50 -9.50
C GLU A 117 1.21 -30.77 -10.48
N SER A 118 1.01 -31.66 -11.46
CA SER A 118 2.01 -31.95 -12.50
C SER A 118 2.22 -30.79 -13.47
N GLU A 119 1.15 -30.12 -13.89
CA GLU A 119 1.24 -28.97 -14.80
C GLU A 119 1.87 -27.76 -14.09
N ILE A 120 1.55 -27.58 -12.80
CA ILE A 120 2.20 -26.55 -11.96
C ILE A 120 3.69 -26.85 -11.83
N SER A 121 4.05 -28.10 -11.53
CA SER A 121 5.44 -28.51 -11.41
C SER A 121 6.22 -28.32 -12.71
N GLU A 122 5.62 -28.61 -13.87
CA GLU A 122 6.23 -28.37 -15.18
C GLU A 122 6.50 -26.87 -15.44
N ILE A 123 5.53 -26.00 -15.11
CA ILE A 123 5.68 -24.55 -15.22
C ILE A 123 6.79 -24.04 -14.29
N GLU A 124 6.82 -24.51 -13.05
CA GLU A 124 7.84 -24.12 -12.07
C GLU A 124 9.24 -24.56 -12.51
N MET A 125 9.38 -25.75 -13.09
CA MET A 125 10.65 -26.22 -13.66
C MET A 125 11.09 -25.35 -14.84
N GLU A 126 10.18 -25.01 -15.76
CA GLU A 126 10.54 -24.19 -16.92
C GLU A 126 10.94 -22.76 -16.50
N LEU A 127 10.21 -22.18 -15.54
CA LEU A 127 10.55 -20.87 -14.98
C LEU A 127 11.94 -20.86 -14.32
N LEU A 128 12.29 -21.95 -13.61
CA LEU A 128 13.61 -22.09 -13.00
C LEU A 128 14.71 -22.23 -14.08
N ARG A 129 14.43 -22.94 -15.18
CA ARG A 129 15.32 -23.04 -16.34
C ARG A 129 15.57 -21.66 -16.96
N GLU A 130 14.51 -20.91 -17.21
CA GLU A 130 14.59 -19.55 -17.77
C GLU A 130 15.40 -18.63 -16.85
N LYS A 131 15.21 -18.73 -15.52
CA LYS A 131 15.95 -17.92 -14.56
C LYS A 131 17.45 -18.22 -14.57
N LEU A 132 17.82 -19.50 -14.69
CA LEU A 132 19.22 -19.92 -14.82
C LEU A 132 19.84 -19.39 -16.12
N GLN A 133 19.13 -19.49 -17.25
CA GLN A 133 19.58 -18.97 -18.53
C GLN A 133 19.70 -17.44 -18.54
N GLU A 134 18.74 -16.73 -17.95
CA GLU A 134 18.79 -15.27 -17.79
C GLU A 134 20.04 -14.86 -17.00
N SER A 135 20.34 -15.58 -15.92
CA SER A 135 21.52 -15.33 -15.10
C SER A 135 22.83 -15.53 -15.86
N TYR A 136 22.89 -16.55 -16.71
CA TYR A 136 24.02 -16.77 -17.61
C TYR A 136 24.19 -15.61 -18.61
N LEU A 137 23.11 -15.19 -19.28
CA LEU A 137 23.14 -14.10 -20.26
C LEU A 137 23.50 -12.74 -19.61
N GLN A 138 23.02 -12.49 -18.40
CA GLN A 138 23.38 -11.28 -17.64
C GLN A 138 24.87 -11.26 -17.29
N ALA A 139 25.43 -12.42 -16.97
CA ALA A 139 26.85 -12.58 -16.70
C ALA A 139 27.69 -12.43 -17.98
N GLU A 140 27.26 -13.02 -19.10
CA GLU A 140 27.92 -12.91 -20.41
C GLU A 140 27.91 -11.47 -20.95
N GLY A 141 26.78 -10.76 -20.82
CA GLY A 141 26.61 -9.39 -21.28
C GLY A 141 27.25 -8.32 -20.39
N GLN A 142 27.95 -8.70 -19.32
CA GLN A 142 28.49 -7.79 -18.28
C GLN A 142 27.45 -6.82 -17.70
N ALA A 143 26.16 -7.20 -17.73
CA ALA A 143 25.06 -6.33 -17.31
C ALA A 143 25.03 -6.15 -15.77
N ILE A 144 25.66 -7.06 -15.04
CA ILE A 144 25.69 -7.12 -13.58
C ILE A 144 27.16 -7.28 -13.12
N PRO A 145 27.57 -6.63 -12.01
CA PRO A 145 28.91 -6.79 -11.47
C PRO A 145 29.26 -8.26 -11.18
N PRO A 146 30.51 -8.70 -11.43
CA PRO A 146 30.93 -10.10 -11.22
C PRO A 146 30.70 -10.63 -9.79
N GLU A 147 30.74 -9.76 -8.79
CA GLU A 147 30.48 -10.10 -7.39
C GLU A 147 29.01 -10.43 -7.13
N GLU A 148 28.11 -9.71 -7.79
CA GLU A 148 26.67 -9.98 -7.72
C GLU A 148 26.30 -11.24 -8.50
N VAL A 149 26.97 -11.50 -9.63
CA VAL A 149 26.88 -12.76 -10.37
C VAL A 149 27.29 -13.93 -9.46
N ALA A 150 28.46 -13.88 -8.82
CA ALA A 150 28.94 -14.93 -7.92
C ALA A 150 27.96 -15.22 -6.78
N LYS A 151 27.39 -14.16 -6.18
CA LYS A 151 26.36 -14.28 -5.14
C LYS A 151 25.08 -14.96 -5.66
N HIS A 152 24.66 -14.63 -6.88
CA HIS A 152 23.49 -15.23 -7.50
C HIS A 152 23.70 -16.72 -7.81
N VAL A 153 24.86 -17.07 -8.37
CA VAL A 153 25.24 -18.47 -8.64
C VAL A 153 25.25 -19.30 -7.35
N GLU A 154 25.85 -18.77 -6.28
CA GLU A 154 25.92 -19.50 -5.01
C GLU A 154 24.53 -19.66 -4.36
N ALA A 155 23.69 -18.63 -4.41
CA ALA A 155 22.32 -18.72 -3.91
C ALA A 155 21.51 -19.79 -4.66
N MET A 156 21.66 -19.86 -5.98
CA MET A 156 21.00 -20.85 -6.83
C MET A 156 21.49 -22.27 -6.54
N LYS A 157 22.80 -22.43 -6.31
CA LYS A 157 23.43 -23.70 -5.92
C LYS A 157 22.90 -24.22 -4.60
N ILE A 158 22.76 -23.34 -3.60
CA ILE A 158 22.18 -23.69 -2.30
C ILE A 158 20.72 -24.11 -2.47
N PHE A 159 19.96 -23.38 -3.28
CA PHE A 159 18.56 -23.69 -3.56
C PHE A 159 18.38 -25.06 -4.21
N LEU A 160 19.12 -25.37 -5.28
CA LEU A 160 19.03 -26.67 -5.97
C LEU A 160 19.52 -27.84 -5.09
N LYS A 161 20.54 -27.63 -4.24
CA LYS A 161 20.98 -28.68 -3.29
C LYS A 161 19.94 -29.00 -2.22
N ASN A 162 19.17 -28.00 -1.81
CA ASN A 162 18.11 -28.17 -0.81
C ASN A 162 16.88 -28.89 -1.39
N ASN A 163 16.71 -28.88 -2.71
CA ASN A 163 15.61 -29.51 -3.44
C ASN A 163 16.13 -30.67 -4.31
N LYS A 164 16.23 -31.86 -3.71
CA LYS A 164 16.89 -33.04 -4.31
C LYS A 164 16.30 -33.48 -5.65
N ASP A 165 15.01 -33.22 -5.84
CA ASP A 165 14.23 -33.46 -7.05
C ASP A 165 14.59 -32.52 -8.20
N LEU A 166 15.05 -31.31 -7.89
CA LEU A 166 15.48 -30.32 -8.87
C LEU A 166 16.95 -30.49 -9.27
N GLY A 167 17.80 -30.93 -8.33
CA GLY A 167 19.25 -31.03 -8.54
C GLY A 167 19.67 -31.84 -9.76
N SER A 168 19.01 -32.98 -10.04
CA SER A 168 19.31 -33.80 -11.23
C SER A 168 18.79 -33.19 -12.53
N SER A 169 17.77 -32.33 -12.46
CA SER A 169 17.09 -31.77 -13.64
C SER A 169 17.77 -30.52 -14.19
N PHE A 170 18.65 -29.88 -13.39
CA PHE A 170 19.37 -28.65 -13.73
C PHE A 170 20.90 -28.79 -13.65
N GLU A 171 21.41 -30.02 -13.64
CA GLU A 171 22.86 -30.29 -13.51
C GLU A 171 23.66 -29.68 -14.69
N GLU A 172 23.13 -29.75 -15.91
CA GLU A 172 23.77 -29.18 -17.10
C GLU A 172 23.78 -27.63 -17.08
N GLU A 173 22.65 -27.01 -16.72
CA GLU A 173 22.55 -25.56 -16.59
C GLU A 173 23.45 -25.02 -15.48
N MET A 174 23.54 -25.75 -14.37
CA MET A 174 24.45 -25.41 -13.28
C MET A 174 25.92 -25.55 -13.68
N GLN A 175 26.28 -26.60 -14.40
CA GLN A 175 27.66 -26.78 -14.88
C GLN A 175 28.07 -25.65 -15.83
N LYS A 176 27.18 -25.21 -16.75
CA LYS A 176 27.44 -24.07 -17.63
C LYS A 176 27.69 -22.77 -16.88
N LEU A 177 26.93 -22.53 -15.81
CA LEU A 177 27.05 -21.33 -14.98
C LEU A 177 28.34 -21.37 -14.13
N GLU A 178 28.73 -22.55 -13.65
CA GLU A 178 30.00 -22.77 -12.95
C GLU A 178 31.22 -22.60 -13.86
N ASP A 179 31.19 -23.17 -15.06
CA ASP A 179 32.25 -23.05 -16.05
C ASP A 179 32.46 -21.57 -16.44
N PHE A 180 31.37 -20.83 -16.62
CA PHE A 180 31.41 -19.39 -16.90
C PHE A 180 32.03 -18.59 -15.76
N HIS A 181 31.62 -18.86 -14.51
CA HIS A 181 32.17 -18.20 -13.34
C HIS A 181 33.68 -18.48 -13.18
N LEU A 182 34.12 -19.72 -13.45
CA LEU A 182 35.53 -20.11 -13.38
C LEU A 182 36.38 -19.45 -14.49
N GLN A 183 35.82 -19.31 -15.69
CA GLN A 183 36.45 -18.62 -16.82
C GLN A 183 36.62 -17.12 -16.56
N HIS A 184 35.64 -16.46 -15.93
CA HIS A 184 35.76 -15.04 -15.55
C HIS A 184 36.72 -14.79 -14.38
N GLN A 185 36.88 -15.74 -13.44
CA GLN A 185 37.89 -15.63 -12.38
C GLN A 185 39.31 -15.78 -12.92
N THR A 186 39.53 -16.65 -13.90
CA THR A 186 40.86 -16.87 -14.51
C THR A 186 41.30 -15.70 -15.39
N VAL A 187 40.40 -15.12 -16.20
CA VAL A 187 40.71 -13.92 -17.01
C VAL A 187 41.06 -12.72 -16.13
N ARG A 188 40.36 -12.51 -15.01
CA ARG A 188 40.64 -11.39 -14.08
C ARG A 188 41.99 -11.54 -13.37
N ALA A 189 42.43 -12.77 -13.12
CA ALA A 189 43.75 -13.05 -12.53
C ALA A 189 44.89 -12.82 -13.54
N GLU A 190 44.67 -13.10 -14.83
CA GLU A 190 45.65 -12.81 -15.89
C GLU A 190 45.74 -11.32 -16.22
N GLU A 191 44.63 -10.57 -16.19
CA GLU A 191 44.62 -9.12 -16.40
C GLU A 191 45.30 -8.37 -15.24
N ALA A 192 45.03 -8.75 -13.99
CA ALA A 192 45.72 -8.20 -12.81
C ALA A 192 47.22 -8.50 -12.79
N GLY A 193 47.67 -9.58 -13.44
CA GLY A 193 49.09 -9.91 -13.59
C GLY A 193 49.81 -9.09 -14.66
N ARG A 194 49.09 -8.57 -15.67
CA ARG A 194 49.66 -7.75 -16.76
C ARG A 194 49.69 -6.25 -16.46
N GLU A 195 48.89 -5.77 -15.52
CA GLU A 195 48.96 -4.37 -15.04
C GLU A 195 50.05 -4.13 -13.98
N ALA A 196 50.70 -5.20 -13.50
CA ALA A 196 51.74 -5.16 -12.48
C ALA A 196 53.18 -5.32 -13.03
N GLU A 197 53.36 -5.33 -14.35
CA GLU A 197 54.65 -5.41 -15.07
C GLU A 197 54.91 -4.12 -15.87
#